data_AF-A0A1Y3XWL5-F1
#
_entry.id   AF-A0A1Y3XWL5-F1
#
_cell.length_a   1.000
_cell.length_b   1.000
_cell.length_c   1.000
_cell.angle_alpha   90.00
_cell.angle_beta   90.00
_cell.angle_gamma   90.00
#
_symmetry.space_group_name_H-M   'P 1'
#
loop_
_entity.id
_entity.type
_entity.pdbx_description
1 polymer ?
#
loop_
_entity_poly.entity_id
_entity_poly.type
_entity_poly.pdbx_seq_one_letter_code
_entity_poly.pdbx_strand_id
1 'polypeptide(L)'
;MPFVRKTSILLLWAVYGTLCCEITGGMTLGKYCGKMCVLDRDGTKPSIMYLGLRELTKAMYLQPLAGPVLMIVSLGMYLVRGVTLHDLIGRTRVVYLGQAKRIRAEQEAQYERER
;
A
#
# COMPACT_ATOMS: atom_id res chain seq x y z
N MET A 1 33.26 0.92 0.12
CA MET A 1 32.00 1.71 0.23
C MET A 1 30.76 0.80 0.08
N PRO A 2 30.24 0.22 1.17
CA PRO A 2 29.10 -0.72 1.11
C PRO A 2 27.70 -0.06 1.15
N PHE A 3 27.62 1.26 1.35
CA PHE A 3 26.35 1.97 1.58
C PHE A 3 25.54 2.20 0.29
N VAL A 4 26.21 2.51 -0.82
CA VAL A 4 25.56 2.88 -2.10
C VAL A 4 24.94 1.68 -2.85
N ARG A 5 25.52 0.47 -2.73
CA ARG A 5 24.94 -0.73 -3.37
C ARG A 5 23.60 -1.15 -2.75
N LYS A 6 23.36 -0.86 -1.47
CA LYS A 6 22.14 -1.27 -0.77
C LYS A 6 20.95 -0.39 -1.13
N THR A 7 21.15 0.88 -1.45
CA THR A 7 20.05 1.78 -1.84
C THR A 7 19.45 1.43 -3.19
N SER A 8 20.25 0.93 -4.14
CA SER A 8 19.79 0.58 -5.49
C SER A 8 18.79 -0.59 -5.50
N ILE A 9 19.00 -1.59 -4.64
CA ILE A 9 18.11 -2.76 -4.58
C ILE A 9 16.76 -2.44 -3.92
N LEU A 10 16.73 -1.47 -3.00
CA LEU A 10 15.50 -1.01 -2.36
C LEU A 10 14.59 -0.30 -3.36
N LEU A 11 15.16 0.50 -4.26
CA LEU A 11 14.41 1.18 -5.30
C LEU A 11 13.80 0.17 -6.28
N LEU A 12 14.57 -0.84 -6.71
CA LEU A 12 14.05 -1.92 -7.56
C LEU A 12 12.91 -2.68 -6.89
N TRP A 13 13.04 -2.97 -5.60
CA TRP A 13 12.00 -3.63 -4.83
C TRP A 13 10.71 -2.79 -4.73
N ALA A 14 10.84 -1.48 -4.51
CA ALA A 14 9.72 -0.55 -4.47
C ALA A 14 9.01 -0.45 -5.83
N VAL A 15 9.77 -0.31 -6.91
CA VAL A 15 9.22 -0.25 -8.28
C VAL A 15 8.53 -1.56 -8.65
N TYR A 16 9.15 -2.70 -8.35
CA TYR A 16 8.56 -4.02 -8.56
C TYR A 16 7.25 -4.17 -7.78
N GLY A 17 7.24 -3.85 -6.48
CA GLY A 17 6.04 -3.92 -5.64
C GLY A 17 4.90 -3.03 -6.14
N THR A 18 5.25 -1.84 -6.63
CA THR A 18 4.30 -0.87 -7.20
C THR A 18 3.66 -1.41 -8.48
N LEU A 19 4.47 -1.89 -9.42
CA LEU A 19 4.00 -2.51 -10.67
C LEU A 19 3.13 -3.74 -10.40
N CYS A 20 3.56 -4.60 -9.48
CA CYS A 20 2.76 -5.76 -9.09
C CYS A 20 1.39 -5.34 -8.55
N CYS A 21 1.32 -4.33 -7.67
CA CYS A 21 0.05 -3.84 -7.16
C CYS A 21 -0.81 -3.18 -8.26
N GLU A 22 -0.20 -2.44 -9.18
CA GLU A 22 -0.90 -1.78 -10.27
C GLU A 22 -1.54 -2.80 -11.24
N ILE A 23 -0.78 -3.82 -11.65
CA ILE A 23 -1.22 -4.86 -12.58
C ILE A 23 -2.32 -5.74 -11.97
N THR A 24 -2.24 -6.00 -10.66
CA THR A 24 -3.18 -6.90 -9.95
C THR A 24 -4.37 -6.17 -9.32
N GLY A 25 -4.52 -4.86 -9.57
CA GLY A 25 -5.61 -4.07 -9.00
C GLY A 25 -5.55 -3.93 -7.47
N GLY A 26 -4.34 -3.85 -6.91
CA GLY A 26 -4.06 -3.65 -5.50
C GLY A 26 -3.81 -4.94 -4.70
N MET A 27 -3.60 -6.09 -5.37
CA MET A 27 -3.45 -7.41 -4.73
C MET A 27 -2.06 -8.02 -4.97
N THR A 28 -1.16 -7.94 -4.00
CA THR A 28 0.06 -8.77 -4.04
C THR A 28 -0.27 -10.23 -3.73
N LEU A 29 0.59 -11.18 -4.14
CA LEU A 29 0.38 -12.63 -3.89
C LEU A 29 -0.01 -12.96 -2.43
N GLY A 30 0.69 -12.37 -1.46
CA GLY A 30 0.35 -12.57 -0.04
C GLY A 30 -1.02 -11.98 0.35
N LYS A 31 -1.40 -10.84 -0.25
CA LYS A 31 -2.71 -10.22 -0.03
C LYS A 31 -3.84 -10.97 -0.73
N TYR A 32 -3.55 -11.60 -1.87
CA TYR A 32 -4.49 -12.49 -2.56
C TYR A 32 -4.87 -13.69 -1.69
N CYS A 33 -3.89 -14.36 -1.06
CA CYS A 33 -4.15 -15.42 -0.08
C CYS A 33 -4.99 -14.92 1.11
N GLY A 34 -4.73 -13.69 1.58
CA GLY A 34 -5.50 -13.04 2.64
C GLY A 34 -6.86 -12.49 2.24
N LYS A 35 -7.25 -12.57 0.96
CA LYS A 35 -8.42 -11.87 0.37
C LYS A 35 -8.44 -10.38 0.73
N MET A 36 -7.28 -9.74 0.70
CA MET A 36 -7.11 -8.31 0.98
C MET A 36 -6.72 -7.58 -0.31
N CYS A 37 -7.11 -6.32 -0.43
CA CYS A 37 -6.69 -5.47 -1.52
C CYS A 37 -6.40 -4.06 -1.01
N VAL A 38 -5.58 -3.33 -1.76
CA VAL A 38 -5.28 -1.93 -1.51
C VAL A 38 -6.25 -1.07 -2.30
N LEU A 39 -6.96 -0.18 -1.60
CA LEU A 39 -7.74 0.88 -2.20
C LEU A 39 -7.16 2.24 -1.82
N ASP A 40 -7.48 3.26 -2.59
CA ASP A 40 -7.30 4.64 -2.14
C ASP A 40 -8.19 4.89 -0.90
N ARG A 41 -7.87 5.92 -0.12
CA ARG A 41 -8.70 6.34 1.02
C ARG A 41 -10.13 6.65 0.60
N ASP A 42 -10.28 7.18 -0.61
CA ASP A 42 -11.56 7.54 -1.22
C ASP A 42 -12.27 6.32 -1.87
N GLY A 43 -11.76 5.11 -1.69
CA GLY A 43 -12.36 3.86 -2.17
C GLY A 43 -12.11 3.55 -3.65
N THR A 44 -11.49 4.47 -4.37
CA THR A 44 -11.14 4.35 -5.78
C THR A 44 -9.84 3.56 -5.99
N LYS A 45 -9.47 3.31 -7.25
CA LYS A 45 -8.17 2.76 -7.59
C LYS A 45 -7.09 3.80 -7.21
N PRO A 46 -6.12 3.44 -6.35
CA PRO A 46 -5.06 4.36 -5.95
C PRO A 46 -4.17 4.71 -7.13
N SER A 47 -3.69 5.95 -7.19
CA SER A 47 -2.73 6.37 -8.21
C SER A 47 -1.40 5.61 -8.08
N ILE A 48 -0.79 5.32 -9.23
CA ILE A 48 0.52 4.64 -9.30
C ILE A 48 1.61 5.37 -8.50
N MET A 49 1.54 6.71 -8.42
CA MET A 49 2.48 7.51 -7.62
C MET A 49 2.34 7.23 -6.12
N TYR A 50 1.09 7.16 -5.63
CA TYR A 50 0.81 6.86 -4.22
C TYR A 50 1.17 5.42 -3.85
N LEU A 51 0.93 4.47 -4.77
CA LEU A 51 1.43 3.09 -4.65
C LEU A 51 2.97 3.05 -4.62
N GLY A 52 3.63 3.85 -5.46
CA GLY A 52 5.08 4.05 -5.47
C GLY A 52 5.62 4.48 -4.12
N LEU A 53 5.06 5.53 -3.54
CA LEU A 53 5.44 6.05 -2.23
C LEU A 53 5.18 5.05 -1.11
N ARG A 54 4.08 4.29 -1.18
CA ARG A 54 3.75 3.21 -0.24
C ARG A 54 4.80 2.12 -0.24
N GLU A 55 5.16 1.59 -1.41
CA GLU A 55 6.12 0.49 -1.52
C GLU A 55 7.57 0.97 -1.31
N LEU A 56 7.88 2.23 -1.63
CA LEU A 56 9.15 2.87 -1.25
C LEU A 56 9.29 2.97 0.27
N THR A 57 8.24 3.41 0.96
CA THR A 57 8.22 3.48 2.44
C THR A 57 8.45 2.10 3.06
N LYS A 58 7.83 1.05 2.51
CA LYS A 58 8.09 -0.32 2.95
C LYS A 58 9.52 -0.77 2.68
N ALA A 59 10.09 -0.43 1.53
CA ALA A 59 11.47 -0.76 1.22
C ALA A 59 12.44 -0.14 2.26
N MET A 60 12.10 1.03 2.83
CA MET A 60 12.88 1.61 3.94
C MET A 60 12.86 0.77 5.22
N TYR A 61 11.83 -0.06 5.46
CA TYR A 61 11.82 -1.01 6.59
C TYR A 61 12.87 -2.11 6.45
N LEU A 62 13.36 -2.36 5.23
CA LEU A 62 14.39 -3.35 4.96
C LEU A 62 15.81 -2.83 5.29
N GLN A 63 15.94 -1.54 5.64
CA GLN A 63 17.22 -0.96 6.05
C GLN A 63 17.65 -1.54 7.42
N PRO A 64 18.83 -2.15 7.56
CA PRO A 64 19.20 -2.88 8.77
C PRO A 64 19.30 -2.02 10.05
N LEU A 65 19.58 -0.71 9.95
CA LEU A 65 19.66 0.19 11.10
C LEU A 65 18.34 0.94 11.37
N ALA A 66 17.80 1.64 10.36
CA ALA A 66 16.60 2.47 10.52
C ALA A 66 15.29 1.68 10.38
N GLY A 67 15.33 0.54 9.70
CA GLY A 67 14.15 -0.26 9.36
C GLY A 67 13.40 -0.81 10.57
N PRO A 68 14.06 -1.42 11.56
CA PRO A 68 13.39 -1.90 12.78
C PRO A 68 12.68 -0.78 13.54
N VAL A 69 13.28 0.41 13.63
CA VAL A 69 12.67 1.57 14.28
C VAL A 69 11.41 2.01 13.54
N LEU A 70 11.49 2.14 12.21
CA LEU A 70 10.33 2.49 11.38
C LEU A 70 9.23 1.43 11.42
N MET A 71 9.60 0.15 11.53
CA MET A 71 8.65 -0.95 11.67
C MET A 71 7.91 -0.89 13.02
N ILE A 72 8.63 -0.62 14.13
CA ILE A 72 8.02 -0.44 15.45
C ILE A 72 7.08 0.77 15.46
N VAL A 73 7.50 1.90 14.89
CA VAL A 73 6.65 3.10 14.77
C VAL A 73 5.40 2.79 13.94
N SER A 74 5.57 2.11 12.80
CA SER A 74 4.44 1.73 11.95
C SER A 74 3.48 0.77 12.66
N LEU A 75 4.00 -0.14 13.49
CA LEU A 75 3.18 -1.05 14.29
C LEU A 75 2.43 -0.30 15.39
N GLY A 76 3.10 0.61 16.11
CA GLY A 76 2.47 1.48 17.10
C GLY A 76 1.35 2.34 16.50
N MET A 77 1.59 2.92 15.32
CA MET A 77 0.57 3.65 14.58
C MET A 77 -0.62 2.76 14.18
N TYR A 78 -0.37 1.52 13.77
CA TYR A 78 -1.43 0.57 13.44
C TYR A 78 -2.29 0.26 14.67
N LEU A 79 -1.69 0.08 15.85
CA LEU A 79 -2.42 -0.19 17.08
C LEU A 79 -3.26 1.01 17.55
N VAL A 80 -2.75 2.23 17.39
CA VAL A 80 -3.44 3.45 17.88
C VAL A 80 -4.46 3.98 16.87
N ARG A 81 -4.14 3.98 15.58
CA ARG A 81 -4.93 4.62 14.52
C ARG A 81 -5.52 3.64 13.51
N GLY A 82 -5.20 2.36 13.57
CA GLY A 82 -5.60 1.36 12.58
C GLY A 82 -4.93 1.52 11.21
N VAL A 83 -3.94 2.42 11.08
CA VAL A 83 -3.25 2.70 9.82
C VAL A 83 -1.75 2.57 10.00
N THR A 84 -1.09 1.98 9.01
CA THR A 84 0.37 1.85 9.00
C THR A 84 1.02 3.13 8.44
N LEU A 85 2.31 3.32 8.71
CA LEU A 85 3.04 4.49 8.21
C LEU A 85 3.06 4.52 6.66
N HIS A 86 3.22 3.36 6.03
CA HIS A 86 3.21 3.26 4.56
C HIS A 86 1.80 3.43 3.97
N ASP A 87 0.74 3.04 4.68
CA ASP A 87 -0.64 3.33 4.29
C ASP A 87 -0.94 4.84 4.36
N LEU A 88 -0.42 5.52 5.40
CA LEU A 88 -0.58 6.97 5.56
C LEU A 88 0.10 7.75 4.44
N ILE A 89 1.36 7.43 4.14
CA ILE A 89 2.15 8.11 3.09
C ILE A 89 1.56 7.82 1.70
N GLY A 90 1.12 6.59 1.47
CA GLY A 90 0.47 6.21 0.22
C GLY A 90 -0.98 6.66 0.12
N ARG A 91 -1.55 7.36 1.12
CA ARG A 91 -2.98 7.68 1.20
C ARG A 91 -3.88 6.47 0.91
N THR A 92 -3.41 5.26 1.22
CA THR A 92 -4.09 4.02 0.85
C THR A 92 -4.61 3.31 2.08
N ARG A 93 -5.62 2.46 1.89
CA ARG A 93 -6.18 1.59 2.92
C ARG A 93 -6.18 0.15 2.45
N VAL A 94 -5.86 -0.77 3.35
CA VAL A 94 -6.03 -2.21 3.10
C VAL A 94 -7.44 -2.59 3.53
N VAL A 95 -8.20 -3.18 2.60
CA VAL A 95 -9.55 -3.66 2.88
C VAL A 95 -9.70 -5.10 2.42
N TYR A 96 -10.66 -5.81 3.00
CA TYR A 96 -11.02 -7.14 2.51
C TYR A 96 -11.70 -7.04 1.15
N LEU A 97 -11.49 -8.04 0.31
CA LEU A 97 -12.04 -8.11 -1.05
C LEU A 97 -13.57 -7.96 -1.06
N GLY A 98 -14.24 -8.53 -0.05
CA GLY A 98 -15.69 -8.37 0.12
C GLY A 98 -16.11 -6.93 0.39
N GLN A 99 -15.36 -6.20 1.23
CA GLN A 99 -15.60 -4.78 1.49
C GLN A 99 -15.29 -3.94 0.25
N ALA A 100 -14.23 -4.26 -0.48
CA ALA A 100 -13.87 -3.56 -1.71
C ALA A 100 -14.94 -3.65 -2.80
N LYS A 101 -15.54 -4.84 -2.99
CA LYS A 101 -16.65 -5.03 -3.93
C LYS A 101 -17.86 -4.17 -3.56
N ARG A 102 -18.19 -4.09 -2.27
CA ARG A 102 -19.30 -3.25 -1.78
C ARG A 102 -19.05 -1.78 -2.03
N ILE A 103 -17.85 -1.28 -1.69
CA ILE A 103 -17.48 0.11 -1.91
C ILE A 103 -17.55 0.48 -3.39
N ARG A 104 -17.07 -0.39 -4.30
CA ARG A 104 -17.16 -0.16 -5.74
C ARG A 104 -18.61 -0.14 -6.24
N ALA A 105 -19.44 -1.09 -5.80
CA ALA A 105 -20.86 -1.14 -6.16
C ALA A 105 -21.64 0.09 -5.65
N GLU A 106 -21.33 0.56 -4.44
CA GLU A 106 -21.92 1.77 -3.87
C GLU A 106 -21.52 3.02 -4.67
N GLN A 107 -20.29 3.09 -5.17
CA GLN A 107 -19.81 4.17 -6.03
C GLN A 107 -20.44 4.14 -7.42
N GLU A 108 -20.55 2.97 -8.05
CA GLU A 108 -21.25 2.81 -9.33
C GLU A 108 -22.71 3.26 -9.20
N ALA A 109 -23.40 2.86 -8.13
CA ALA A 109 -24.77 3.28 -7.85
C ALA A 109 -24.91 4.78 -7.46
N GLN A 110 -23.85 5.43 -7.01
CA GLN A 110 -23.84 6.89 -6.80
C GLN A 110 -23.64 7.63 -8.12
N TYR A 111 -22.69 7.17 -8.94
CA TYR A 111 -22.45 7.75 -10.26
C TYR A 111 -23.68 7.65 -11.18
N GLU A 112 -24.39 6.51 -11.17
CA GLU A 112 -25.65 6.34 -11.90
C GLU A 112 -26.76 7.27 -11.40
N ARG A 113 -26.73 7.69 -10.14
CA ARG A 113 -27.71 8.64 -9.57
C ARG A 113 -27.39 10.10 -9.88
N GLU A 114 -26.13 10.42 -10.16
CA GLU A 114 -25.67 11.77 -10.49
C GLU A 114 -25.69 12.06 -12.00
N ARG A 115 -26.08 11.06 -12.82
CA ARG A 115 -26.13 11.13 -14.28
C ARG A 115 -27.55 11.32 -14.80
#